data_AF-T1EIV8-F1
#
_entry.id   AF-T1EIV8-F1
#
_cell.length_a   1.000
_cell.length_b   1.000
_cell.length_c   1.000
_cell.angle_alpha   90.00
_cell.angle_beta   90.00
_cell.angle_gamma   90.00
#
_symmetry.space_group_name_H-M   'P 1'
#
loop_
_entity.id
_entity.type
_entity.pdbx_description
1 polymer ?
#
loop_
_entity_poly.entity_id
_entity_poly.type
_entity_poly.pdbx_seq_one_letter_code
_entity_poly.pdbx_strand_id
1 'polypeptide(L)' 'RYKTELCRPFREQGRCRYGNKCQYAHGLDELRQIDRHPKYKTDKCKTFHSTGFCPYGPRCNFVHD' A
#
# COMPACT_ATOMS: atom_id res chain seq x y z
N ARG A 1 -2.50 -2.50 9.04
CA ARG A 1 -2.10 -1.17 9.52
C ARG A 1 -3.25 -0.20 9.22
N TYR A 2 -3.58 0.71 10.12
CA TYR A 2 -4.76 1.58 9.98
C TYR A 2 -4.39 2.86 9.22
N LYS A 3 -5.18 3.20 8.20
CA LYS A 3 -5.09 4.40 7.36
C LYS A 3 -3.71 4.64 6.75
N THR A 4 -2.98 3.58 6.42
CA THR A 4 -1.64 3.69 5.80
C THR A 4 -1.66 3.63 4.27
N GLU A 5 -2.84 3.43 3.68
CA GLU A 5 -3.08 3.41 2.24
C GLU A 5 -4.39 4.16 1.96
N LEU A 6 -4.50 4.79 0.78
CA LEU A 6 -5.71 5.49 0.36
C LEU A 6 -6.86 4.52 0.05
N CYS A 7 -8.07 4.92 0.42
CA CYS A 7 -9.29 4.19 0.16
C CYS A 7 -9.68 4.34 -1.31
N ARG A 8 -9.55 3.25 -2.09
CA ARG A 8 -9.87 3.28 -3.53
C ARG A 8 -11.32 3.67 -3.83
N PRO A 9 -12.35 3.07 -3.18
CA PRO A 9 -13.74 3.45 -3.43
C PRO A 9 -14.01 4.93 -3.14
N PHE A 10 -13.45 5.46 -2.05
CA PHE A 10 -13.61 6.87 -1.71
C PHE A 10 -12.93 7.77 -2.74
N ARG A 11 -11.70 7.43 -3.14
CA ARG A 11 -10.93 8.20 -4.12
C ARG A 11 -11.59 8.20 -5.51
N GLU A 12 -12.16 7.08 -5.93
CA GLU A 12 -12.73 6.91 -7.28
C GLU A 12 -14.19 7.36 -7.37
N GLN A 13 -14.99 7.17 -6.32
CA GLN A 13 -16.43 7.41 -6.34
C GLN A 13 -16.87 8.54 -5.40
N GLY A 14 -15.95 9.13 -4.63
CA GLY A 14 -16.26 10.09 -3.57
C GLY A 14 -17.00 9.49 -2.36
N ARG A 15 -17.26 8.18 -2.35
CA ARG A 15 -18.05 7.51 -1.31
C ARG A 15 -17.41 6.21 -0.85
N CYS A 16 -17.53 5.94 0.45
CA CYS A 16 -17.07 4.70 1.06
C CYS A 16 -18.16 4.10 1.93
N ARG A 17 -18.49 2.83 1.70
CA ARG A 17 -19.51 2.08 2.48
C ARG A 17 -19.16 1.97 3.97
N TYR A 18 -17.89 2.11 4.31
CA TYR A 18 -17.40 1.99 5.69
C TYR A 18 -17.42 3.32 6.46
N GLY A 19 -17.69 4.45 5.79
CA GLY A 19 -17.69 5.78 6.41
C GLY A 19 -16.43 6.03 7.26
N ASN A 20 -16.61 6.61 8.44
CA ASN A 20 -15.51 6.92 9.37
C ASN A 20 -14.82 5.68 9.96
N LYS A 21 -15.43 4.48 9.83
CA LYS A 21 -14.83 3.21 10.25
C LYS A 21 -13.93 2.60 9.17
N CYS A 22 -13.73 3.28 8.03
CA CYS A 22 -12.83 2.80 7.00
C CYS A 22 -11.41 2.62 7.54
N GLN A 23 -10.81 1.46 7.25
CA GLN A 23 -9.43 1.17 7.62
C GLN A 23 -8.41 1.84 6.69
N TYR A 24 -8.86 2.44 5.59
CA TYR A 24 -8.06 3.15 4.61
C TYR A 24 -8.31 4.66 4.73
N ALA A 25 -7.36 5.47 4.31
CA ALA A 25 -7.45 6.92 4.39
C ALA A 25 -8.35 7.48 3.28
N HIS A 26 -9.31 8.34 3.62
CA HIS A 26 -10.18 9.04 2.65
C HIS A 26 -9.52 10.29 2.03
N GLY A 27 -8.35 10.68 2.50
CA GLY A 27 -7.56 11.79 1.97
C GLY A 27 -6.11 11.70 2.44
N LEU A 28 -5.27 12.63 2.00
CA LEU A 28 -3.89 12.73 2.48
C LEU A 28 -3.84 13.12 3.97
N ASP A 29 -4.81 13.89 4.44
CA ASP A 29 -4.94 14.29 5.85
C ASP A 29 -5.17 13.11 6.79
N GLU A 30 -5.81 12.05 6.28
CA GLU A 30 -6.03 10.81 7.03
C GLU A 30 -4.90 9.80 6.86
N LEU A 31 -4.00 10.01 5.89
CA LEU A 31 -2.98 9.05 5.51
C LEU A 31 -1.83 9.05 6.51
N ARG A 32 -1.72 7.96 7.26
CA ARG A 32 -0.66 7.77 8.25
C ARG A 32 0.63 7.34 7.57
N GLN A 33 1.68 8.08 7.85
CA GLN A 33 3.04 7.66 7.53
C GLN A 33 3.38 6.39 8.31
N ILE A 34 4.27 5.59 7.74
CA ILE A 34 4.72 4.37 8.36
C ILE A 34 6.23 4.39 8.46
N ASP A 35 6.74 4.14 9.66
CA ASP A 35 8.14 3.78 9.82
C ASP A 35 8.38 2.43 9.14
N ARG A 36 9.12 2.51 8.05
CA ARG A 36 9.58 1.34 7.30
C ARG A 36 10.93 0.93 7.90
N HIS A 37 11.19 -0.37 7.88
CA HIS A 37 12.52 -0.87 8.20
C HIS A 37 13.54 -0.24 7.22
N PRO A 38 14.77 0.11 7.65
CA PRO A 38 15.77 0.73 6.78
C PRO A 38 16.09 -0.05 5.49
N LYS A 39 15.89 -1.37 5.51
CA LYS A 39 16.03 -2.27 4.35
C LYS A 39 14.78 -2.38 3.46
N TYR A 40 13.79 -1.51 3.63
CA TYR A 40 12.61 -1.51 2.76
C TYR A 40 13.01 -1.08 1.35
N LYS A 41 12.70 -1.92 0.36
CA LYS A 41 13.02 -1.67 -1.05
C LYS A 41 14.52 -1.41 -1.30
N THR A 42 15.40 -2.04 -0.52
CA THR A 42 16.85 -2.01 -0.78
C THR A 42 17.33 -3.17 -1.64
N ASP A 43 16.72 -4.35 -1.48
CA ASP A 43 17.11 -5.57 -2.20
C ASP A 43 16.07 -5.96 -3.27
N LYS A 44 16.54 -6.57 -4.37
CA LYS A 44 15.68 -7.06 -5.47
C LYS A 44 14.79 -8.21 -5.04
N CYS A 45 13.53 -8.18 -5.48
CA CYS A 45 12.58 -9.26 -5.25
C CYS A 45 12.92 -10.44 -6.17
N LYS A 46 13.49 -11.49 -5.58
CA LYS A 46 13.83 -12.72 -6.32
C LYS A 46 12.65 -13.26 -7.11
N THR A 47 11.48 -13.38 -6.49
CA THR A 47 10.27 -13.89 -7.15
C THR A 47 9.90 -13.04 -8.36
N PHE A 48 9.80 -11.71 -8.20
CA PHE A 48 9.46 -10.83 -9.32
C PHE A 48 10.49 -10.90 -10.45
N HIS A 49 11.79 -10.84 -10.15
CA HIS A 49 12.82 -10.87 -11.17
C HIS A 49 13.04 -12.26 -11.79
N SER A 50 12.58 -13.33 -11.15
CA SER A 50 12.63 -14.69 -11.71
C SER A 50 11.40 -15.06 -12.53
N THR A 51 10.20 -14.63 -12.14
CA THR A 51 8.94 -15.06 -12.76
C THR A 51 8.17 -13.95 -13.48
N GLY A 52 8.60 -12.69 -13.31
CA GLY A 52 7.86 -11.50 -13.75
C GLY A 52 6.64 -11.16 -12.88
N PHE A 53 6.33 -11.97 -11.86
CA PHE A 53 5.15 -11.79 -11.02
C PHE A 53 5.47 -11.98 -9.53
N CYS A 54 4.94 -11.09 -8.69
CA CYS A 54 5.06 -11.21 -7.25
C CYS A 54 3.67 -11.12 -6.62
N PRO A 55 3.23 -12.14 -5.85
CA PRO A 55 1.90 -12.17 -5.26
C PRO A 55 1.69 -11.05 -4.22
N TYR A 56 2.78 -10.50 -3.67
CA TYR A 56 2.72 -9.37 -2.76
C TYR A 56 2.51 -8.03 -3.47
N GLY A 57 2.71 -7.97 -4.80
CA GLY A 57 2.51 -6.79 -5.63
C GLY A 57 3.15 -5.53 -5.04
N PRO A 58 2.41 -4.40 -4.95
CA PRO A 58 2.94 -3.14 -4.41
C PRO A 58 3.28 -3.21 -2.91
N ARG A 59 2.77 -4.22 -2.19
CA ARG A 59 3.06 -4.44 -0.77
C ARG A 59 4.35 -5.24 -0.54
N CYS A 60 4.98 -5.74 -1.61
CA CYS A 60 6.28 -6.40 -1.49
C CYS A 60 7.30 -5.45 -0.84
N ASN A 61 8.10 -5.96 0.09
CA ASN A 61 9.15 -5.19 0.75
C ASN A 61 10.44 -5.08 -0.09
N PHE A 62 10.51 -5.78 -1.23
CA PHE A 62 11.68 -5.85 -2.12
C PHE A 62 11.42 -5.12 -3.44
N VAL A 63 12.48 -4.70 -4.13
CA VAL A 63 12.44 -3.94 -5.39
C VAL A 63 11.93 -4.82 -6.55
N HIS A 64 11.07 -4.27 -7.41
CA HIS A 64 10.54 -4.93 -8.62
C HIS A 64 11.01 -4.22 -9.91
N ASP A 65 11.87 -3.19 -9.81
CA ASP A 65 12.38 -2.39 -10.93
C ASP A 65 13.76 -2.91 -11.38
#